data_AF-A0A814P4Z7-F1
#
_entry.id   AF-A0A814P4Z7-F1
#
_cell.length_a   1.000
_cell.length_b   1.000
_cell.length_c   1.000
_cell.angle_alpha   90.00
_cell.angle_beta   90.00
_cell.angle_gamma   90.00
#
_symmetry.space_group_name_H-M   'P 1'
#
loop_
_entity.id
_entity.type
_entity.pdbx_description
1 polymer ?
#
loop_
_entity_poly.entity_id
_entity_poly.type
_entity_poly.pdbx_seq_one_letter_code
_entity_poly.pdbx_strand_id
1 'polypeptide(L)'
;MDSSNLEQFKSDLTNIACITLSSKILEKRKDHFSKLCVDVVLNLHNKTDLQDIQIIKHLRNNLNDSYFEEGFLLEKCVGLNMPKRIENARILIVNTPMDTNKIKVSDSFVRVDSVAKVTELELAEKEKMKDKIEKFFNIIVIQIIYDYPIQLYAEKGVMTIKTCRF
;
A
#
# COMPACT_ATOMS: atom_id res chain seq x y z
N MET A 1 -28.58 14.95 15.68
CA MET A 1 -27.73 16.04 15.17
C MET A 1 -28.10 16.21 13.72
N ASP A 2 -28.87 17.25 13.44
CA ASP A 2 -29.59 17.38 12.19
C ASP A 2 -28.62 17.66 11.04
N SER A 3 -28.64 16.78 10.04
CA SER A 3 -27.89 16.85 8.79
C SER A 3 -28.37 17.97 7.86
N SER A 4 -29.17 18.90 8.36
CA SER A 4 -29.84 19.95 7.59
C SER A 4 -28.90 21.08 7.17
N ASN A 5 -27.73 21.23 7.81
CA ASN A 5 -26.81 22.33 7.52
C ASN A 5 -25.33 21.92 7.66
N LEU A 6 -24.76 21.47 6.54
CA LEU A 6 -23.40 20.91 6.44
C LEU A 6 -22.31 21.93 6.89
N GLU A 7 -22.56 23.22 6.67
CA GLU A 7 -21.63 24.29 7.08
C GLU A 7 -21.61 24.48 8.61
N GLN A 8 -22.77 24.46 9.26
CA GLN A 8 -22.85 24.55 10.72
C GLN A 8 -22.19 23.34 11.38
N PHE A 9 -22.44 22.14 10.85
CA PHE A 9 -21.79 20.92 11.33
C PHE A 9 -20.26 20.98 11.18
N LYS A 10 -19.75 21.46 10.04
CA LYS A 10 -18.30 21.64 9.82
C LYS A 10 -17.71 22.66 10.81
N SER A 11 -18.43 23.76 11.06
CA SER A 11 -18.02 24.79 12.02
C SER A 11 -17.94 24.23 13.45
N ASP A 12 -18.95 23.48 13.88
CA ASP A 12 -18.99 22.87 15.22
C ASP A 12 -17.85 21.87 15.43
N LEU A 13 -17.59 21.00 14.44
CA LEU A 13 -16.45 20.07 14.48
C LEU A 13 -15.11 20.79 14.54
N THR A 14 -14.97 21.90 13.81
CA THR A 14 -13.74 22.71 13.81
C THR A 14 -13.50 23.32 15.20
N ASN A 15 -14.55 23.83 15.84
CA ASN A 15 -14.47 24.38 17.19
C ASN A 15 -14.06 23.32 18.22
N ILE A 16 -14.65 22.12 18.15
CA ILE A 16 -14.29 20.99 19.02
C ILE A 16 -12.82 20.60 18.83
N ALA A 17 -12.37 20.47 17.57
CA ALA A 17 -10.96 20.19 17.26
C ALA A 17 -10.01 21.27 17.79
N CYS A 18 -10.39 22.55 17.67
CA CYS A 18 -9.57 23.67 18.14
C CYS A 18 -9.43 23.68 19.67
N ILE A 19 -10.52 23.41 20.41
CA ILE A 19 -10.50 23.34 21.88
C ILE A 19 -9.62 22.18 22.34
N THR A 20 -9.76 20.99 21.75
CA THR A 20 -8.97 19.81 22.13
C THR A 20 -7.47 20.00 21.85
N LEU A 21 -7.11 20.64 20.74
CA LEU A 21 -5.72 20.93 20.38
C LEU A 21 -5.09 22.06 21.19
N SER A 22 -5.89 22.93 21.83
CA SER A 22 -5.38 24.08 22.60
C SER A 22 -4.56 23.66 23.84
N SER A 23 -4.71 22.43 24.33
CA SER A 23 -3.93 21.91 25.46
C SER A 23 -2.67 21.11 25.05
N LYS A 24 -2.35 21.07 23.75
CA LYS A 24 -1.27 20.25 23.18
C LYS A 24 -0.17 21.15 22.59
N ILE A 25 0.98 20.54 22.28
CA ILE A 25 2.14 21.20 21.61
C ILE A 25 1.72 21.88 20.30
N LEU A 26 0.62 21.43 19.68
CA LEU A 26 0.07 21.97 18.45
C LEU A 26 -0.74 23.28 18.63
N GLU A 27 -0.87 23.82 19.85
CA GLU A 27 -1.65 25.03 20.15
C GLU A 27 -1.35 26.18 19.19
N LYS A 28 -0.06 26.45 18.92
CA LYS A 28 0.39 27.53 18.03
C LYS A 28 -0.11 27.40 16.59
N ARG A 29 -0.53 26.20 16.18
CA ARG A 29 -0.95 25.86 14.81
C ARG A 29 -2.28 25.11 14.81
N LYS A 30 -3.09 25.29 15.85
CA LYS A 30 -4.35 24.57 16.04
C LYS A 30 -5.32 24.78 14.89
N ASP A 31 -5.35 25.96 14.28
CA ASP A 31 -6.27 26.25 13.17
C ASP A 31 -5.97 25.39 11.93
N HIS A 32 -4.69 25.14 11.65
CA HIS A 32 -4.26 24.29 10.53
C HIS A 32 -4.64 22.82 10.76
N PHE A 33 -4.26 22.28 11.91
CA PHE A 33 -4.56 20.89 12.27
C PHE A 33 -6.05 20.64 12.49
N SER A 34 -6.81 21.62 12.99
CA SER A 34 -8.27 21.49 13.15
C SER A 34 -8.95 21.30 11.81
N LYS A 35 -8.58 22.10 10.80
CA LYS A 35 -9.12 21.96 9.44
C LYS A 35 -8.79 20.59 8.85
N LEU A 36 -7.53 20.17 8.94
CA LEU A 36 -7.08 18.85 8.48
C LEU A 36 -7.88 17.70 9.15
N CYS A 37 -8.06 17.75 10.47
CA CYS A 37 -8.82 16.72 11.18
C CYS A 37 -10.27 16.66 10.72
N VAL A 38 -10.91 17.82 10.49
CA VAL A 38 -12.29 17.88 10.03
C VAL A 38 -12.41 17.36 8.59
N ASP A 39 -11.49 17.71 7.71
CA ASP A 39 -11.49 17.24 6.32
C ASP A 39 -11.29 15.71 6.25
N VAL A 40 -10.41 15.14 7.07
CA VAL A 40 -10.24 13.67 7.22
C VAL A 40 -11.53 12.99 7.69
N VAL A 41 -12.18 13.53 8.71
CA VAL A 41 -13.41 12.95 9.29
C VAL A 41 -14.58 13.02 8.32
N LEU A 42 -14.69 14.11 7.55
CA LEU A 42 -15.72 14.24 6.52
C LEU A 42 -15.51 13.21 5.38
N ASN A 43 -14.26 12.90 5.04
CA ASN A 43 -13.92 11.92 4.00
C ASN A 43 -14.21 10.45 4.41
N LEU A 44 -14.32 10.15 5.71
CA LEU A 44 -14.56 8.79 6.21
C LEU A 44 -16.01 8.29 6.01
N HIS A 45 -16.93 9.11 5.50
CA HIS A 45 -18.30 8.73 5.12
C HIS A 45 -19.00 7.78 6.12
N ASN A 46 -19.09 8.18 7.39
CA ASN A 46 -19.71 7.45 8.51
C ASN A 46 -18.97 6.20 9.02
N LYS A 47 -17.76 5.90 8.54
CA LYS A 47 -16.89 4.93 9.21
C LYS A 47 -16.25 5.58 10.43
N THR A 48 -16.32 4.89 11.56
CA THR A 48 -15.83 5.39 12.87
C THR A 48 -14.49 4.81 13.26
N ASP A 49 -13.87 4.00 12.39
CA ASP A 49 -12.66 3.26 12.74
C ASP A 49 -11.41 4.10 12.52
N LEU A 50 -10.64 4.30 13.60
CA LEU A 50 -9.36 5.02 13.57
C LEU A 50 -8.29 4.28 12.75
N GLN A 51 -8.48 2.98 12.47
CA GLN A 51 -7.56 2.18 11.65
C GLN A 51 -7.57 2.60 10.18
N ASP A 52 -8.65 3.25 9.72
CA ASP A 52 -8.75 3.76 8.36
C ASP A 52 -7.95 5.06 8.15
N ILE A 53 -7.48 5.70 9.24
CA ILE A 53 -6.66 6.91 9.19
C ILE A 53 -5.19 6.54 9.37
N GLN A 54 -4.42 6.64 8.30
CA GLN A 54 -2.98 6.46 8.34
C GLN A 54 -2.28 7.77 8.71
N ILE A 55 -1.51 7.77 9.80
CA ILE A 55 -0.70 8.92 10.22
C ILE A 55 0.77 8.65 9.92
N ILE A 56 1.29 9.33 8.89
CA ILE A 56 2.70 9.26 8.49
C ILE A 56 3.46 10.46 9.08
N LYS A 57 4.58 10.21 9.73
CA LYS A 57 5.39 11.25 10.40
C LYS A 57 6.78 11.33 9.79
N HIS A 58 7.07 12.43 9.11
CA HIS A 58 8.41 12.76 8.66
C HIS A 58 9.11 13.71 9.64
N LEU A 59 10.29 13.32 10.12
CA LEU A 59 11.07 14.10 11.10
C LEU A 59 11.70 15.37 10.51
N ARG A 60 11.82 15.49 9.18
CA ARG A 60 12.64 16.51 8.50
C ARG A 60 11.88 17.71 7.93
N ASN A 61 10.61 17.90 8.29
CA ASN A 61 9.76 18.96 7.72
C ASN A 61 9.19 19.86 8.81
N ASN A 62 8.71 21.05 8.42
CA ASN A 62 7.99 21.91 9.34
C ASN A 62 6.57 21.37 9.57
N LEU A 63 6.01 21.63 10.76
CA LEU A 63 4.62 21.28 11.08
C LEU A 63 3.57 21.97 10.18
N ASN A 64 3.95 23.02 9.46
CA ASN A 64 3.05 23.73 8.54
C ASN A 64 2.95 23.01 7.20
N ASP A 65 3.93 22.17 6.87
CA ASP A 65 3.96 21.41 5.63
C ASP A 65 3.16 20.11 5.77
N SER A 66 2.54 19.87 6.92
CA SER A 66 1.61 18.75 7.12
C SER A 66 0.34 18.99 6.31
N TYR A 67 -0.05 17.98 5.54
CA TYR A 67 -1.25 18.02 4.70
C TYR A 67 -2.02 16.71 4.80
N PHE A 68 -3.23 16.74 4.28
CA PHE A 68 -4.09 15.58 4.10
C PHE A 68 -4.14 15.26 2.60
N GLU A 69 -3.92 14.00 2.25
CA GLU A 69 -4.04 13.52 0.87
C GLU A 69 -5.38 12.78 0.72
N GLU A 70 -6.14 13.10 -0.32
CA GLU A 70 -7.40 12.43 -0.64
C GLU A 70 -7.14 11.06 -1.26
N GLY A 71 -6.65 10.13 -0.44
CA GLY A 71 -6.26 8.80 -0.86
C GLY A 71 -5.45 8.06 0.20
N PHE A 72 -4.65 7.10 -0.25
CA PHE A 72 -3.79 6.30 0.62
C PHE A 72 -2.33 6.51 0.21
N LEU A 73 -1.50 6.95 1.17
CA LEU A 73 -0.08 7.19 0.94
C LEU A 73 0.74 6.00 1.44
N LEU A 74 1.50 5.39 0.52
CA LEU A 74 2.38 4.29 0.87
C LEU A 74 3.84 4.73 0.75
N GLU A 75 4.54 4.81 1.89
CA GLU A 75 5.98 5.12 1.95
C GLU A 75 6.81 3.93 1.45
N LYS A 76 6.85 3.71 0.13
CA LYS A 76 7.68 2.65 -0.43
C LYS A 76 8.37 3.01 -1.73
N CYS A 77 9.58 2.49 -1.86
CA CYS A 77 10.35 2.59 -3.08
C CYS A 77 9.79 1.63 -4.13
N VAL A 78 9.61 2.15 -5.33
CA VAL A 78 9.27 1.37 -6.52
C VAL A 78 10.49 0.58 -7.01
N GLY A 79 10.27 -0.56 -7.66
CA GLY A 79 11.35 -1.34 -8.26
C GLY A 79 12.08 -0.58 -9.38
N LEU A 80 13.30 -1.04 -9.71
CA LEU A 80 14.09 -0.50 -10.82
C LEU A 80 13.37 -0.76 -12.15
N ASN A 81 13.44 0.20 -13.08
CA ASN A 81 12.84 0.13 -14.42
C ASN A 81 11.31 -0.04 -14.46
N MET A 82 10.59 0.37 -13.40
CA MET A 82 9.12 0.38 -13.37
C MET A 82 8.55 1.76 -13.71
N PRO A 83 7.30 1.82 -14.24
CA PRO A 83 6.63 3.10 -14.47
C PRO A 83 6.43 3.84 -13.14
N LYS A 84 6.82 5.12 -13.09
CA LYS A 84 6.68 5.97 -11.89
C LYS A 84 5.27 6.54 -11.71
N ARG A 85 4.48 6.56 -12.79
CA ARG A 85 3.11 7.06 -12.81
C ARG A 85 2.26 6.14 -13.67
N ILE A 86 1.12 5.74 -13.13
CA ILE A 86 0.13 4.90 -13.81
C ILE A 86 -1.21 5.61 -13.70
N GLU A 87 -1.88 5.80 -14.82
CA GLU A 87 -3.24 6.34 -14.87
C GLU A 87 -4.24 5.18 -14.98
N ASN A 88 -5.42 5.31 -14.35
CA ASN A 88 -6.44 4.25 -14.30
C ASN A 88 -5.90 2.90 -13.81
N ALA A 89 -5.12 2.94 -12.72
CA ALA A 89 -4.47 1.78 -12.16
C ALA A 89 -5.48 0.74 -11.64
N ARG A 90 -5.26 -0.52 -12.01
CA ARG A 90 -5.90 -1.68 -11.37
C ARG A 90 -4.92 -2.26 -10.36
N ILE A 91 -5.27 -2.13 -9.08
CA ILE A 91 -4.43 -2.53 -7.96
C ILE A 91 -4.85 -3.93 -7.50
N LEU A 92 -3.87 -4.83 -7.45
CA LEU A 92 -4.04 -6.17 -6.90
C LEU A 92 -3.23 -6.30 -5.61
N ILE A 93 -3.92 -6.59 -4.50
CA ILE A 93 -3.31 -6.83 -3.19
C ILE A 93 -3.32 -8.33 -2.93
N VAL A 94 -2.15 -8.97 -2.90
CA VAL A 94 -2.03 -10.43 -2.82
C VAL A 94 -0.94 -10.83 -1.83
N ASN A 95 -1.22 -11.84 -1.01
CA ASN A 95 -0.27 -12.45 -0.08
C ASN A 95 0.23 -13.85 -0.53
N THR A 96 0.17 -14.12 -1.83
CA THR A 96 0.58 -15.41 -2.41
C THR A 96 2.07 -15.39 -2.74
N PRO A 97 2.86 -16.40 -2.32
CA PRO A 97 4.26 -16.50 -2.69
C PRO A 97 4.42 -16.81 -4.19
N MET A 98 5.35 -16.11 -4.84
CA MET A 98 5.62 -16.30 -6.28
C MET A 98 6.67 -17.37 -6.55
N ASP A 99 7.62 -17.51 -5.63
CA ASP A 99 8.86 -18.27 -5.83
C ASP A 99 8.74 -19.79 -5.68
N THR A 100 7.93 -20.25 -4.73
CA THR A 100 7.80 -21.70 -4.49
C THR A 100 6.35 -22.12 -4.50
N ASN A 101 5.96 -22.88 -5.52
CA ASN A 101 4.80 -23.75 -5.43
C ASN A 101 5.20 -24.98 -4.63
N LYS A 102 5.41 -24.81 -3.31
CA LYS A 102 5.47 -25.97 -2.43
C LYS A 102 4.12 -26.67 -2.54
N ILE A 103 4.13 -27.83 -3.18
CA ILE A 103 3.01 -28.76 -3.07
C ILE A 103 2.84 -29.00 -1.56
N LYS A 104 1.63 -28.88 -1.02
CA LYS A 104 1.34 -29.17 0.41
C LYS A 104 1.47 -30.67 0.75
N VAL A 105 2.36 -31.38 0.08
CA VAL A 105 2.75 -32.76 0.40
C VAL A 105 4.08 -32.63 1.11
N SER A 106 4.04 -32.74 2.44
CA SER A 106 5.14 -32.40 3.35
C SER A 106 6.40 -33.26 3.18
N ASP A 107 6.36 -34.29 2.34
CA ASP A 107 7.36 -35.37 2.29
C ASP A 107 7.74 -35.79 0.86
N SER A 108 7.48 -34.94 -0.14
CA SER A 108 7.87 -35.22 -1.52
C SER A 108 9.33 -34.81 -1.76
N PHE A 109 10.24 -35.78 -1.74
CA PHE A 109 11.63 -35.59 -2.19
C PHE A 109 11.69 -35.77 -3.71
N VAL A 110 12.22 -34.77 -4.41
CA VAL A 110 12.52 -34.90 -5.84
C VAL A 110 13.84 -35.66 -5.97
N ARG A 111 13.76 -36.96 -6.31
CA ARG A 111 14.93 -37.77 -6.65
C ARG A 111 15.24 -37.61 -8.13
N VAL A 112 16.47 -37.23 -8.44
CA VAL A 112 16.94 -36.94 -9.80
C VAL A 112 18.11 -37.85 -10.13
N ASP A 113 17.98 -38.61 -11.21
CA ASP A 113 18.98 -39.62 -11.61
C ASP A 113 20.18 -39.02 -12.38
N SER A 114 20.09 -37.75 -12.80
CA SER A 114 21.14 -37.09 -13.59
C SER A 114 21.08 -35.57 -13.44
N VAL A 115 22.22 -34.92 -13.70
CA VAL A 115 22.35 -33.45 -13.70
C VAL A 115 21.44 -32.80 -14.74
N ALA A 116 21.22 -33.46 -15.89
CA ALA A 116 20.34 -32.96 -16.94
C ALA A 116 18.89 -32.78 -16.45
N LYS A 117 18.36 -33.74 -15.67
CA LYS A 117 17.01 -33.65 -15.10
C LYS A 117 16.88 -32.51 -14.08
N VAL A 118 17.96 -32.13 -13.39
CA VAL A 118 17.95 -30.98 -12.47
C VAL A 118 17.72 -29.69 -13.25
N THR A 119 18.44 -29.51 -14.37
CA THR A 119 18.28 -28.33 -15.22
C THR A 119 16.89 -28.23 -15.83
N GLU A 120 16.30 -29.35 -16.26
CA GLU A 120 14.91 -29.38 -16.77
C GLU A 120 13.89 -28.95 -15.70
N LEU A 121 14.07 -29.39 -14.45
CA LEU A 121 13.20 -29.00 -13.34
C LEU A 121 13.30 -27.51 -13.02
N GLU A 122 14.51 -26.96 -12.99
CA GLU A 122 14.74 -25.53 -12.77
C GLU A 122 14.09 -24.68 -13.88
N LEU A 123 14.17 -25.12 -15.14
CA LEU A 123 13.52 -24.45 -16.27
C LEU A 123 11.99 -24.51 -16.16
N ALA A 124 11.43 -25.67 -15.81
CA ALA A 124 10.00 -25.84 -15.62
C ALA A 124 9.45 -25.00 -14.46
N GLU A 125 10.22 -24.79 -13.39
CA GLU A 125 9.84 -23.86 -12.31
C GLU A 125 9.83 -22.40 -12.77
N LYS A 126 10.82 -22.00 -13.58
CA LYS A 126 10.87 -20.65 -14.17
C LYS A 126 9.70 -20.38 -15.12
N GLU A 127 9.32 -21.34 -15.95
CA GLU A 127 8.16 -21.21 -16.83
C GLU A 127 6.86 -21.06 -16.04
N LYS A 128 6.66 -21.87 -15.00
CA LYS A 128 5.49 -21.75 -14.11
C LYS A 128 5.41 -20.37 -13.43
N MET A 129 6.54 -19.75 -13.12
CA MET A 129 6.56 -18.38 -12.59
C MET A 129 6.13 -17.37 -13.65
N LYS A 130 6.58 -17.50 -14.90
CA LYS A 130 6.15 -16.64 -16.01
C LYS A 130 4.64 -16.75 -16.27
N ASP A 131 4.10 -17.97 -16.32
CA ASP A 131 2.66 -18.21 -16.54
C ASP A 131 1.78 -17.55 -15.47
N LYS A 132 2.26 -17.51 -14.22
CA LYS A 132 1.58 -16.78 -13.15
C LYS A 132 1.61 -15.28 -13.42
N ILE A 133 2.78 -14.74 -13.73
CA ILE A 133 3.01 -13.30 -13.98
C ILE A 133 2.15 -12.77 -15.13
N GLU A 134 1.93 -13.59 -16.16
CA GLU A 134 1.06 -13.24 -17.30
C GLU A 134 -0.38 -12.95 -16.89
N LYS A 135 -0.90 -13.59 -15.84
CA LYS A 135 -2.29 -13.44 -15.39
C LYS A 135 -2.56 -12.15 -14.60
N PHE A 136 -1.53 -11.40 -14.21
CA PHE A 136 -1.68 -10.24 -13.31
C PHE A 136 -1.75 -8.87 -14.00
N PHE A 137 -2.35 -7.91 -13.29
CA PHE A 137 -2.69 -6.54 -13.73
C PHE A 137 -1.59 -5.49 -13.41
N ASN A 138 -1.87 -4.22 -13.73
CA ASN A 138 -0.95 -3.08 -13.78
C ASN A 138 -0.20 -2.75 -12.47
N ILE A 139 -0.81 -2.91 -11.29
CA ILE A 139 -0.15 -2.68 -10.00
C ILE A 139 -0.35 -3.89 -9.09
N ILE A 140 0.74 -4.36 -8.49
CA ILE A 140 0.74 -5.49 -7.58
C ILE A 140 1.41 -5.11 -6.26
N VAL A 141 0.71 -5.35 -5.16
CA VAL A 141 1.21 -5.18 -3.81
C VAL A 141 1.34 -6.55 -3.15
N ILE A 142 2.58 -6.98 -2.90
CA ILE A 142 2.90 -8.28 -2.28
C ILE A 142 3.83 -8.08 -1.08
N GLN A 143 3.63 -8.87 -0.03
CA GLN A 143 4.41 -8.80 1.21
C GLN A 143 5.88 -9.22 1.01
N ILE A 144 6.12 -10.30 0.26
CA ILE A 144 7.46 -10.85 -0.01
C ILE A 144 7.56 -11.19 -1.50
N ILE A 145 8.50 -10.54 -2.19
CA ILE A 145 8.84 -10.82 -3.58
C ILE A 145 10.36 -10.78 -3.74
N TYR A 146 10.87 -11.72 -4.54
CA TYR A 146 12.30 -11.89 -4.84
C TYR A 146 12.65 -11.26 -6.19
N ASP A 147 13.94 -11.12 -6.46
CA ASP A 147 14.44 -10.28 -7.54
C ASP A 147 14.08 -10.79 -8.95
N TYR A 148 14.01 -12.11 -9.14
CA TYR A 148 13.68 -12.70 -10.44
C TYR A 148 12.24 -12.37 -10.89
N PRO A 149 11.19 -12.57 -10.06
CA PRO A 149 9.85 -12.08 -10.38
C PRO A 149 9.77 -10.55 -10.57
N ILE A 150 10.49 -9.75 -9.78
CA ILE A 150 10.51 -8.28 -9.92
C ILE A 150 10.97 -7.88 -11.33
N GLN A 151 12.03 -8.51 -11.83
CA GLN A 151 12.53 -8.24 -13.19
C GLN A 151 11.48 -8.58 -14.25
N LEU A 152 10.83 -9.73 -14.14
CA LEU A 152 9.78 -10.16 -15.08
C LEU A 152 8.57 -9.18 -15.06
N TYR A 153 8.23 -8.64 -13.90
CA TYR A 153 7.20 -7.59 -13.81
C TYR A 153 7.63 -6.28 -14.44
N ALA A 154 8.90 -5.88 -14.27
CA ALA A 154 9.45 -4.70 -14.92
C ALA A 154 9.42 -4.83 -16.45
N GLU A 155 9.77 -6.01 -16.99
CA GLU A 155 9.69 -6.32 -18.43
C GLU A 155 8.25 -6.21 -18.96
N LYS A 156 7.25 -6.62 -18.16
CA LYS A 156 5.81 -6.48 -18.49
C LYS A 156 5.28 -5.05 -18.31
N GLY A 157 6.05 -4.14 -17.71
CA GLY A 157 5.61 -2.79 -17.36
C GLY A 157 4.62 -2.75 -16.18
N VAL A 158 4.59 -3.81 -15.36
CA VAL A 158 3.76 -3.88 -14.14
C VAL A 158 4.55 -3.30 -12.98
N MET A 159 3.91 -2.40 -12.23
CA MET A 159 4.51 -1.82 -11.03
C MET A 159 4.32 -2.77 -9.86
N THR A 160 5.43 -3.22 -9.27
CA THR A 160 5.41 -4.00 -8.03
C THR A 160 5.88 -3.19 -6.85
N ILE A 161 5.18 -3.33 -5.73
CA ILE A 161 5.57 -2.74 -4.46
C ILE A 161 5.88 -3.87 -3.46
N LYS A 162 7.12 -3.89 -2.96
CA LYS A 162 7.62 -4.91 -2.03
C LYS A 162 7.37 -4.51 -0.58
N THR A 163 6.91 -5.48 0.22
CA THR A 163 6.79 -5.40 1.69
C THR A 163 5.91 -4.24 2.16
N CYS A 164 4.60 -4.47 2.08
CA CYS A 164 3.62 -3.69 2.79
C CYS A 164 3.26 -4.39 4.11
N ARG A 165 3.35 -3.65 5.22
CA ARG A 165 2.53 -3.92 6.40
C ARG A 165 1.39 -2.91 6.32
N PHE A 166 0.17 -3.40 6.16
CA PHE A 166 -1.03 -2.61 6.32
C PHE A 166 -1.36 -2.52 7.82
#